data_AF-A0A0F9CEM2-F1
#
_entry.id   AF-A0A0F9CEM2-F1
#
_cell.length_a   1.000
_cell.length_b   1.000
_cell.length_c   1.000
_cell.angle_alpha   90.00
_cell.angle_beta   90.00
_cell.angle_gamma   90.00
#
_symmetry.space_group_name_H-M   'P 1'
#
loop_
_entity.id
_entity.type
_entity.pdbx_description
1 polymer ?
#
loop_
_entity_poly.entity_id
_entity_poly.type
_entity_poly.pdbx_seq_one_letter_code
_entity_poly.pdbx_strand_id
1 'polypeptide(L)'
;SIMFNSFESFVDNLNSDCVVNVRISDNQLDEEDWAVDGLTISNGVVIKQLHLTKGVYTLPDMVGWTTDELIWWTQYDATGRPEEQYHEISK
;
A
#
# COMPACT_ATOMS: atom_id res chain seq x y z
N SER A 1 -2.31 4.51 24.72
CA SER A 1 -1.20 3.86 24.00
C SER A 1 -1.67 2.59 23.29
N ILE A 2 -2.70 2.69 22.43
CA ILE A 2 -3.35 1.51 21.81
C ILE A 2 -3.10 1.43 20.29
N MET A 3 -2.76 2.55 19.64
CA MET A 3 -2.52 2.58 18.18
C MET A 3 -1.16 2.02 17.73
N PHE A 4 -0.19 1.83 18.63
CA PHE A 4 1.13 1.29 18.25
C PHE A 4 1.12 -0.23 18.00
N ASN A 5 0.23 -0.99 18.66
CA ASN A 5 0.20 -2.46 18.54
C ASN A 5 -0.40 -2.97 17.21
N SER A 6 -1.26 -2.18 16.55
CA SER A 6 -1.92 -2.62 15.30
C SER A 6 -1.02 -2.46 14.07
N PHE A 7 -0.10 -1.48 14.10
CA PHE A 7 0.82 -1.25 12.99
C PHE A 7 1.93 -2.30 12.98
N GLU A 8 2.58 -2.54 14.13
CA GLU A 8 3.63 -3.58 14.21
C GLU A 8 3.10 -4.97 13.87
N SER A 9 1.91 -5.33 14.35
CA SER A 9 1.28 -6.60 13.97
C SER A 9 0.88 -6.68 12.49
N PHE A 10 0.56 -5.55 11.85
CA PHE A 10 0.34 -5.53 10.40
C PHE A 10 1.64 -5.78 9.64
N VAL A 11 2.74 -5.13 10.05
CA VAL A 11 4.07 -5.35 9.46
C VAL A 11 4.54 -6.80 9.64
N ASP A 12 4.35 -7.37 10.83
CA ASP A 12 4.67 -8.77 11.10
C ASP A 12 3.88 -9.74 10.21
N ASN A 13 2.62 -9.42 9.91
CA ASN A 13 1.81 -10.21 8.98
C ASN A 13 2.31 -10.11 7.53
N LEU A 14 2.82 -8.95 7.11
CA LEU A 14 3.41 -8.79 5.78
C LEU A 14 4.67 -9.64 5.58
N ASN A 15 5.40 -9.95 6.65
CA ASN A 15 6.59 -10.82 6.58
C ASN A 15 6.26 -12.30 6.37
N SER A 16 4.96 -12.67 6.40
CA SER A 16 4.47 -14.00 6.07
C SER A 16 3.83 -14.05 4.68
N ASP A 17 3.58 -15.26 4.15
CA ASP A 17 2.88 -15.44 2.88
C ASP A 17 1.47 -14.83 2.95
N CYS A 18 1.25 -13.74 2.23
CA CYS A 18 -0.01 -13.00 2.28
C CYS A 18 -0.37 -12.36 0.93
N VAL A 19 -1.64 -11.94 0.83
CA VAL A 19 -2.15 -11.18 -0.31
C VAL A 19 -2.75 -9.89 0.23
N VAL A 20 -2.35 -8.76 -0.35
CA VAL A 20 -2.78 -7.43 0.06
C VAL A 20 -3.21 -6.60 -1.13
N ASN A 21 -4.08 -5.62 -0.90
CA ASN A 21 -4.41 -4.61 -1.90
C ASN A 21 -3.76 -3.29 -1.50
N VAL A 22 -3.07 -2.66 -2.44
CA VAL A 22 -2.49 -1.33 -2.29
C VAL A 22 -3.24 -0.40 -3.23
N ARG A 23 -3.54 0.81 -2.75
CA ARG A 23 -4.21 1.84 -3.54
C ARG A 23 -3.54 3.19 -3.39
N ILE A 24 -3.71 4.02 -4.41
CA ILE A 24 -3.47 5.46 -4.33
C ILE A 24 -4.82 6.13 -4.10
N SER A 25 -4.99 6.75 -2.92
CA SER A 25 -6.16 7.57 -2.59
C SER A 25 -5.71 8.98 -2.23
N ASP A 26 -6.50 9.97 -2.62
CA ASP A 26 -6.28 11.41 -2.44
C ASP A 26 -7.65 12.05 -2.16
N ASN A 27 -7.73 13.08 -1.32
CA ASN A 27 -8.96 13.84 -1.07
C ASN A 27 -9.51 14.60 -2.30
N GLN A 28 -8.75 14.68 -3.38
CA GLN A 28 -9.16 15.28 -4.66
C GLN A 28 -9.74 14.26 -5.65
N LEU A 29 -9.56 12.96 -5.41
CA LEU A 29 -10.02 11.90 -6.32
C LEU A 29 -11.24 11.17 -5.77
N ASP A 30 -12.22 10.95 -6.64
CA ASP A 30 -13.30 10.01 -6.36
C ASP A 30 -12.77 8.58 -6.32
N GLU A 31 -13.44 7.69 -5.56
CA GLU A 31 -12.97 6.30 -5.36
C GLU A 31 -12.85 5.50 -6.67
N GLU A 32 -13.66 5.83 -7.67
CA GLU A 32 -13.60 5.21 -8.99
C GLU A 32 -12.31 5.52 -9.75
N ASP A 33 -11.62 6.60 -9.37
CA ASP A 33 -10.38 7.07 -9.97
C ASP A 33 -9.13 6.58 -9.24
N TRP A 34 -9.30 5.78 -8.17
CA TRP A 34 -8.17 5.23 -7.42
C TRP A 34 -7.51 4.08 -8.17
N ALA A 35 -6.18 4.16 -8.27
CA ALA A 35 -5.40 3.04 -8.76
C ALA A 35 -5.31 1.99 -7.67
N VAL A 36 -5.57 0.73 -8.02
CA VAL A 36 -5.57 -0.38 -7.07
C VAL A 36 -4.83 -1.56 -7.67
N ASP A 37 -3.83 -2.04 -6.94
CA ASP A 37 -3.10 -3.25 -7.27
C ASP A 37 -3.21 -4.29 -6.16
N GLY A 38 -3.37 -5.55 -6.55
CA GLY A 38 -3.23 -6.70 -5.66
C GLY A 38 -1.79 -7.21 -5.67
N LEU A 39 -1.20 -7.38 -4.49
CA LEU A 39 0.15 -7.89 -4.30
C LEU A 39 0.11 -9.26 -3.63
N THR A 40 0.92 -10.19 -4.12
CA THR A 40 1.25 -11.43 -3.40
C THR A 40 2.63 -11.30 -2.81
N ILE A 41 2.74 -11.47 -1.50
CA ILE A 41 3.99 -11.40 -0.76
C ILE A 41 4.33 -12.81 -0.27
N SER A 42 5.59 -13.20 -0.40
CA SER A 42 6.11 -14.43 0.17
C SER A 42 7.43 -14.15 0.86
N ASN A 43 7.56 -14.62 2.12
CA ASN A 43 8.71 -14.37 2.98
C ASN A 43 9.16 -12.88 2.98
N GLY A 44 8.20 -11.96 3.09
CA GLY A 44 8.48 -10.52 3.14
C GLY A 44 8.90 -9.88 1.81
N VAL A 45 8.73 -10.56 0.67
CA VAL A 45 9.03 -10.02 -0.67
C VAL A 45 7.81 -10.12 -1.57
N VAL A 46 7.51 -9.06 -2.33
CA VAL A 46 6.46 -9.07 -3.36
C VAL A 46 6.89 -9.98 -4.51
N ILE A 47 6.14 -11.06 -4.74
CA ILE A 47 6.41 -12.02 -5.82
C ILE A 47 5.46 -11.87 -7.02
N LYS A 48 4.37 -11.12 -6.85
CA LYS A 48 3.39 -10.86 -7.91
C LYS A 48 2.64 -9.58 -7.64
N GLN A 49 2.36 -8.85 -8.72
CA GLN A 49 1.50 -7.67 -8.76
C GLN A 49 0.42 -7.86 -9.83
N LEU A 50 -0.80 -7.45 -9.53
CA LEU A 50 -1.93 -7.49 -10.44
C LEU A 50 -2.65 -6.15 -10.41
N HIS A 51 -2.71 -5.44 -11.53
CA HIS A 51 -3.49 -4.22 -11.67
C HIS A 51 -4.98 -4.56 -11.68
N LEU A 52 -5.70 -4.13 -10.64
CA LEU A 52 -7.13 -4.36 -10.48
C LEU A 52 -7.93 -3.19 -11.07
N THR A 53 -7.50 -1.96 -10.75
CA THR A 53 -8.13 -0.74 -11.24
C THR A 53 -7.07 0.21 -11.78
N LYS A 54 -7.27 0.68 -13.01
CA LYS A 54 -6.42 1.70 -13.62
C LYS A 54 -6.97 3.08 -13.24
N GLY A 55 -6.50 3.60 -12.11
CA GLY A 55 -6.84 4.94 -11.66
C GLY A 55 -6.08 6.04 -12.40
N VAL A 56 -6.21 7.27 -11.89
CA VAL A 56 -5.55 8.48 -12.44
C VAL A 56 -4.02 8.39 -12.30
N TYR A 57 -3.55 7.90 -11.16
CA TYR A 57 -2.13 7.68 -10.88
C TYR A 57 -1.72 6.24 -11.20
N THR A 58 -0.44 6.01 -11.46
CA THR A 58 0.08 4.66 -11.72
C THR A 58 0.93 4.22 -10.55
N LEU A 59 0.63 3.03 -10.02
CA LEU A 59 1.46 2.35 -9.03
C LEU A 59 2.77 1.89 -9.70
N PRO A 60 3.93 2.03 -9.03
CA PRO A 60 5.19 1.50 -9.56
C PRO A 60 5.14 -0.03 -9.66
N ASP A 61 6.07 -0.62 -10.41
CA ASP A 61 6.32 -2.06 -10.33
C ASP A 61 7.02 -2.37 -9.00
N MET A 62 6.32 -3.10 -8.15
CA MET A 62 6.72 -3.46 -6.80
C MET A 62 7.24 -4.91 -6.72
N VAL A 63 7.26 -5.67 -7.83
CA VAL A 63 7.80 -7.03 -7.81
C VAL A 63 9.27 -7.02 -7.41
N GLY A 64 9.61 -7.80 -6.39
CA GLY A 64 10.94 -7.86 -5.79
C GLY A 64 11.17 -6.87 -4.65
N TRP A 65 10.23 -5.97 -4.36
CA TRP A 65 10.31 -5.10 -3.19
C TRP A 65 10.13 -5.91 -1.92
N THR A 66 10.90 -5.55 -0.91
CA THR A 66 10.72 -6.00 0.47
C THR A 66 9.51 -5.30 1.11
N THR A 67 8.99 -5.89 2.18
CA THR A 67 7.94 -5.28 3.01
C THR A 67 8.36 -3.92 3.57
N ASP A 68 9.62 -3.74 3.92
CA ASP A 68 10.16 -2.46 4.38
C ASP A 68 10.12 -1.39 3.28
N GLU A 69 10.51 -1.73 2.05
CA GLU A 69 10.43 -0.83 0.89
C GLU A 69 8.97 -0.49 0.56
N LEU A 70 8.07 -1.45 0.67
CA LEU A 70 6.63 -1.25 0.48
C LEU A 70 6.07 -0.26 1.51
N ILE A 71 6.36 -0.48 2.80
CA ILE A 71 5.91 0.39 3.90
C ILE A 71 6.51 1.78 3.75
N TRP A 72 7.80 1.87 3.42
CA TRP A 72 8.47 3.13 3.18
C TRP A 72 7.80 3.89 2.03
N TRP A 73 7.46 3.22 0.93
CA TRP A 73 6.74 3.82 -0.20
C TRP A 73 5.36 4.35 0.21
N THR A 74 4.59 3.63 1.04
CA THR A 74 3.27 4.10 1.49
C THR A 74 3.30 5.37 2.35
N GLN A 75 4.47 5.76 2.84
CA GLN A 75 4.64 7.02 3.59
C GLN A 75 4.81 8.23 2.68
N TYR A 76 5.07 8.03 1.39
CA TYR A 76 5.10 9.11 0.40
C TYR A 76 3.70 9.34 -0.12
N ASP A 77 3.35 10.61 -0.32
CA ASP A 77 2.17 10.89 -1.12
C ASP A 77 2.37 10.31 -2.53
N ALA A 78 1.28 9.96 -3.20
CA ALA A 78 1.34 9.42 -4.55
C ALA A 78 1.88 10.44 -5.59
N THR A 79 2.19 11.67 -5.17
CA THR A 79 2.86 12.71 -5.97
C THR A 79 4.38 12.68 -5.82
N GLY A 80 4.93 11.76 -5.01
CA GLY A 80 6.36 11.64 -4.75
C GLY A 80 6.91 12.74 -3.83
N ARG A 81 6.04 13.40 -3.07
CA ARG A 81 6.41 14.39 -2.05
C ARG A 81 6.09 13.84 -0.66
N PRO A 82 6.87 14.22 0.36
CA PRO A 82 6.42 14.13 1.72
C PRO A 82 5.58 15.39 1.97
N GLU A 83 4.28 15.22 2.20
CA GLU A 83 3.49 15.91 3.23
C GLU A 83 2.03 16.15 2.79
N GLU A 84 1.16 15.89 3.79
CA GLU A 84 -0.26 16.21 3.87
C GLU A 84 -1.23 15.20 3.23
N GLN A 85 -1.60 14.13 3.96
CA GLN A 85 -3.02 13.82 4.23
C GLN A 85 -3.29 12.66 5.22
N TYR A 86 -4.48 12.75 5.84
CA TYR A 86 -5.03 11.90 6.90
C TYR A 86 -5.50 10.53 6.38
N HIS A 87 -5.33 9.48 7.20
CA HIS A 87 -5.84 8.13 6.93
C HIS A 87 -7.02 7.80 7.86
N GLU A 88 -8.18 7.48 7.29
CA GLU A 88 -9.27 6.76 7.96
C GLU A 88 -9.63 5.53 7.11
N ILE A 89 -9.71 4.35 7.74
CA ILE A 89 -10.17 3.11 7.11
C ILE A 89 -11.33 2.56 7.95
N SER A 90 -12.48 2.36 7.31
CA SER A 90 -13.68 1.73 7.88
C SER A 90 -13.88 0.31 7.34
N LYS A 91 -14.68 -0.47 8.06
CA LYS A 91 -14.96 -1.90 7.86
C LYS A 91 -16.26 -2.12 7.10
#